data_AF-A0A2P4P316-F1
#
_entry.id   AF-A0A2P4P316-F1
#
_cell.length_a   1.000
_cell.length_b   1.000
_cell.length_c   1.000
_cell.angle_alpha   90.00
_cell.angle_beta   90.00
_cell.angle_gamma   90.00
#
_symmetry.space_group_name_H-M   'P 1'
#
loop_
_entity.id
_entity.type
_entity.pdbx_description
1 polymer ?
#
loop_
_entity_poly.entity_id
_entity_poly.type
_entity_poly.pdbx_seq_one_letter_code
_entity_poly.pdbx_strand_id
1 'polypeptide(L)'
;MGEIPSVDNMISTLIIKPADGSTIEAKKKFRIDTITDNLISGFFSDPVKEYYVKPQQLKNGKILGHSHIIVQKLDDNRRKPLNPKVFAFFKGLDQPAKNGILGVDINDGLPAGDYRICTIVSSFTHQPVIMPIAQRGAQDDCIRIKVRN
;
A
#
# COMPACT_ATOMS: atom_id res chain seq x y z
N MET A 1 18.69 8.81 6.40
CA MET A 1 18.98 7.68 5.48
C MET A 1 19.29 6.47 6.33
N GLY A 2 18.75 5.30 5.99
CA GLY A 2 18.91 4.09 6.81
C GLY A 2 19.62 2.96 6.09
N GLU A 3 19.52 1.76 6.67
CA GLU A 3 20.10 0.54 6.11
C GLU A 3 19.45 0.18 4.77
N ILE A 4 20.24 -0.37 3.85
CA ILE A 4 19.82 -0.69 2.48
C ILE A 4 19.85 -2.22 2.32
N PRO A 5 18.75 -2.87 1.90
CA PRO A 5 18.74 -4.32 1.72
C PRO A 5 19.61 -4.74 0.53
N SER A 6 19.97 -6.02 0.45
CA SER A 6 20.61 -6.57 -0.75
C SER A 6 19.65 -6.59 -1.95
N VAL A 7 20.18 -6.79 -3.16
CA VAL A 7 19.36 -6.92 -4.38
C VAL A 7 18.31 -8.04 -4.24
N ASP A 8 18.67 -9.15 -3.60
CA ASP A 8 17.77 -10.28 -3.37
C ASP A 8 16.67 -10.01 -2.32
N ASN A 9 16.83 -8.97 -1.49
CA ASN A 9 15.89 -8.58 -0.44
C ASN A 9 15.10 -7.31 -0.79
N MET A 10 15.00 -6.98 -2.07
CA MET A 10 14.15 -5.88 -2.54
C MET A 10 12.66 -6.16 -2.25
N ILE A 11 11.94 -5.12 -1.84
CA ILE A 11 10.47 -5.13 -1.70
C ILE A 11 9.78 -5.21 -3.06
N SER A 12 8.76 -6.06 -3.14
CA SER A 12 7.75 -6.07 -4.20
C SER A 12 6.39 -6.35 -3.57
N THR A 13 5.35 -5.65 -4.02
CA THR A 13 3.99 -5.80 -3.49
C THR A 13 3.04 -6.21 -4.61
N LEU A 14 2.02 -6.99 -4.26
CA LEU A 14 0.86 -7.27 -5.12
C LEU A 14 -0.43 -7.09 -4.34
N ILE A 15 -1.41 -6.42 -4.94
CA ILE A 15 -2.81 -6.44 -4.50
C ILE A 15 -3.46 -7.68 -5.11
N ILE A 16 -3.73 -8.67 -4.26
CA ILE A 16 -4.30 -9.96 -4.67
C ILE A 16 -5.83 -9.99 -4.59
N LYS A 17 -6.42 -9.02 -3.89
CA LYS A 17 -7.87 -8.85 -3.79
C LYS A 17 -8.20 -7.37 -3.61
N PRO A 18 -9.22 -6.82 -4.30
CA PRO A 18 -9.88 -7.42 -5.46
C PRO A 18 -8.91 -7.61 -6.64
N ALA A 19 -9.28 -8.38 -7.66
CA ALA A 19 -8.46 -8.50 -8.87
C ALA A 19 -8.48 -7.18 -9.69
N ASP A 20 -7.40 -6.91 -10.42
CA ASP A 20 -7.35 -5.76 -11.34
C ASP A 20 -8.44 -5.86 -12.42
N GLY A 21 -9.05 -4.72 -12.75
CA GLY A 21 -10.15 -4.60 -13.70
C GLY A 21 -11.50 -5.12 -13.19
N SER A 22 -11.57 -5.68 -11.99
CA SER A 22 -12.80 -6.26 -11.44
C SER A 22 -13.89 -5.21 -11.21
N THR A 23 -15.14 -5.69 -11.21
CA THR A 23 -16.31 -4.91 -10.83
C THR A 23 -16.79 -5.35 -9.45
N ILE A 24 -17.06 -4.39 -8.57
CA ILE A 24 -17.65 -4.62 -7.25
C ILE A 24 -18.95 -3.83 -7.10
N GLU A 25 -19.83 -4.31 -6.21
CA GLU A 25 -21.13 -3.69 -5.95
C GLU A 25 -20.98 -2.41 -5.11
N ALA A 26 -21.70 -1.37 -5.49
CA ALA A 26 -21.69 -0.08 -4.81
C ALA A 26 -22.28 -0.20 -3.39
N LYS A 27 -21.66 0.51 -2.44
CA LYS A 27 -22.07 0.56 -1.03
C LYS A 27 -22.17 -0.82 -0.34
N LYS A 28 -21.44 -1.81 -0.85
CA LYS A 28 -21.28 -3.13 -0.23
C LYS A 28 -19.88 -3.30 0.34
N LYS A 29 -19.82 -3.99 1.48
CA LYS A 29 -18.56 -4.40 2.09
C LYS A 29 -17.73 -5.20 1.11
N PHE A 30 -16.46 -4.85 1.00
CA PHE A 30 -15.46 -5.69 0.35
C PHE A 30 -14.14 -5.59 1.10
N ARG A 31 -13.18 -6.42 0.70
CA ARG A 31 -11.88 -6.54 1.34
C ARG A 31 -10.77 -6.32 0.32
N ILE A 32 -9.72 -5.64 0.75
CA ILE A 32 -8.47 -5.48 0.01
C ILE A 32 -7.40 -6.32 0.71
N ASP A 33 -6.73 -7.19 -0.04
CA ASP A 33 -5.64 -8.04 0.45
C ASP A 33 -4.40 -7.84 -0.42
N THR A 34 -3.24 -7.85 0.23
CA THR A 34 -1.93 -7.65 -0.36
C THR A 34 -0.93 -8.67 0.13
N ILE A 35 0.05 -8.98 -0.70
CA ILE A 35 1.26 -9.73 -0.34
C ILE A 35 2.45 -8.84 -0.65
N THR A 36 3.39 -8.75 0.28
CA THR A 36 4.63 -7.96 0.12
C THR A 36 5.83 -8.82 0.47
N ASP A 37 6.74 -8.99 -0.48
CA ASP A 37 8.00 -9.69 -0.27
C ASP A 37 8.99 -8.81 0.49
N ASN A 38 9.83 -9.48 1.30
CA ASN A 38 10.97 -8.88 2.00
C ASN A 38 10.65 -7.73 2.98
N LEU A 39 9.37 -7.57 3.33
CA LEU A 39 8.90 -6.72 4.41
C LEU A 39 8.64 -7.56 5.66
N ILE A 40 9.22 -7.15 6.79
CA ILE A 40 8.76 -7.59 8.12
C ILE A 40 7.76 -6.53 8.58
N SER A 41 6.48 -6.82 8.41
CA SER A 41 5.39 -5.89 8.73
C SER A 41 5.03 -5.87 10.22
N GLY A 42 4.23 -4.90 10.62
CA GLY A 42 3.83 -4.69 12.03
C GLY A 42 4.69 -3.65 12.76
N PHE A 43 5.56 -2.94 12.04
CA PHE A 43 6.35 -1.84 12.56
C PHE A 43 5.74 -0.52 12.08
N PHE A 44 4.94 0.11 12.93
CA PHE A 44 4.25 1.37 12.65
C PHE A 44 4.44 2.32 13.83
N SER A 45 5.13 3.43 13.63
CA SER A 45 5.32 4.47 14.66
C SER A 45 4.17 5.47 14.68
N ASP A 46 4.07 6.28 15.73
CA ASP A 46 3.08 7.37 15.79
C ASP A 46 3.29 8.33 14.60
N PRO A 47 2.31 8.50 13.69
CA PRO A 47 2.49 9.28 12.46
C PRO A 47 2.48 10.80 12.71
N VAL A 48 2.09 11.26 13.89
CA VAL A 48 2.10 12.67 14.28
C VAL A 48 3.42 13.03 14.97
N LYS A 49 3.93 12.14 15.82
CA LYS A 49 5.11 12.41 16.66
C LYS A 49 6.41 11.88 16.08
N GLU A 50 6.38 10.75 15.39
CA GLU A 50 7.56 9.98 14.99
C GLU A 50 7.77 9.93 13.47
N TYR A 51 7.10 10.80 12.70
CA TYR A 51 7.22 10.84 11.25
C TYR A 51 8.65 11.16 10.81
N TYR A 52 9.29 10.22 10.12
CA TYR A 52 10.69 10.27 9.67
C TYR A 52 11.75 10.40 10.77
N VAL A 53 11.40 10.14 12.04
CA VAL A 53 12.31 10.32 13.17
C VAL A 53 13.43 9.28 13.22
N LYS A 54 13.20 8.06 12.71
CA LYS A 54 14.21 7.01 12.66
C LYS A 54 14.58 6.64 11.22
N PRO A 55 15.82 6.19 10.97
CA PRO A 55 16.18 5.63 9.67
C PRO A 55 15.48 4.28 9.42
N GLN A 56 15.38 3.87 8.15
CA GLN A 56 15.06 2.48 7.77
C GLN A 56 16.01 1.50 8.47
N GLN A 57 15.44 0.40 8.99
CA GLN A 57 16.18 -0.66 9.68
C GLN A 57 15.88 -2.01 9.02
N LEU A 58 16.86 -2.92 9.05
CA LEU A 58 16.74 -4.28 8.56
C LEU A 58 16.75 -5.28 9.72
N LYS A 59 16.08 -6.40 9.51
CA LYS A 59 16.25 -7.62 10.32
C LYS A 59 16.37 -8.79 9.37
N ASN A 60 17.49 -9.51 9.44
CA ASN A 60 17.82 -10.60 8.52
C ASN A 60 17.77 -10.16 7.04
N GLY A 61 18.27 -8.96 6.74
CA GLY A 61 18.28 -8.38 5.39
C GLY A 61 16.93 -7.80 4.91
N LYS A 62 15.84 -8.02 5.65
CA LYS A 62 14.48 -7.55 5.30
C LYS A 62 14.11 -6.27 6.02
N ILE A 63 13.35 -5.39 5.36
CA ILE A 63 12.99 -4.08 5.91
C ILE A 63 11.94 -4.23 7.02
N LEU A 64 12.16 -3.53 8.15
CA LEU A 64 11.15 -3.35 9.19
C LEU A 64 10.22 -2.20 8.82
N GLY A 65 8.93 -2.49 8.67
CA GLY A 65 7.99 -1.47 8.26
C GLY A 65 6.52 -1.85 8.28
N HIS A 66 5.76 -1.18 7.44
CA HIS A 66 4.32 -1.35 7.28
C HIS A 66 3.88 -0.96 5.87
N SER A 67 2.61 -1.19 5.54
CA SER A 67 2.03 -0.79 4.27
C SER A 67 0.78 0.05 4.50
N HIS A 68 0.40 0.85 3.51
CA HIS A 68 -0.86 1.58 3.49
C HIS A 68 -1.69 1.15 2.28
N ILE A 69 -3.01 1.24 2.42
CA ILE A 69 -3.95 1.12 1.31
C ILE A 69 -4.62 2.46 1.08
N ILE A 70 -4.61 2.91 -0.17
CA ILE A 70 -5.21 4.17 -0.59
C ILE A 70 -6.12 3.88 -1.77
N VAL A 71 -7.37 4.31 -1.66
CA VAL A 71 -8.35 4.22 -2.74
C VAL A 71 -8.70 5.62 -3.20
N GLN A 72 -8.51 5.90 -4.48
CA GLN A 72 -8.85 7.19 -5.08
C GLN A 72 -9.84 7.01 -6.22
N LYS A 73 -10.88 7.83 -6.21
CA LYS A 73 -11.80 7.93 -7.34
C LYS A 73 -11.06 8.53 -8.53
N LEU A 74 -11.19 7.90 -9.69
CA LEU A 74 -10.61 8.37 -10.93
C LEU A 74 -11.50 9.47 -11.52
N ASP A 75 -10.86 10.50 -12.06
CA ASP A 75 -11.51 11.55 -12.85
C ASP A 75 -11.75 11.03 -14.28
N ASP A 76 -12.78 11.54 -14.95
CA ASP A 76 -13.06 11.28 -16.36
C ASP A 76 -11.92 11.82 -17.23
N ASN A 77 -11.25 12.89 -16.80
CA ASN A 77 -10.05 13.40 -17.46
C ASN A 77 -8.81 12.56 -17.12
N ARG A 78 -8.59 11.49 -17.90
CA ARG A 78 -7.43 10.59 -17.78
C ARG A 78 -6.08 11.20 -18.13
N ARG A 79 -6.02 12.48 -18.52
CA ARG A 79 -4.77 13.20 -18.81
C ARG A 79 -4.31 14.08 -17.65
N LYS A 80 -5.05 14.14 -16.54
CA LYS A 80 -4.68 14.90 -15.35
C LYS A 80 -4.35 13.96 -14.18
N PRO A 81 -3.22 14.17 -13.47
CA PRO A 81 -2.96 13.46 -12.22
C PRO A 81 -4.05 13.73 -11.19
N LEU A 82 -4.39 12.71 -10.40
CA LEU A 82 -5.32 12.89 -9.27
C LEU A 82 -4.71 13.80 -8.21
N ASN A 83 -5.55 14.58 -7.52
CA ASN A 83 -5.11 15.34 -6.36
C ASN A 83 -4.70 14.37 -5.23
N PRO A 84 -3.43 14.40 -4.75
CA PRO A 84 -2.96 13.47 -3.73
C PRO A 84 -3.61 13.70 -2.35
N LYS A 85 -4.29 14.83 -2.12
CA LYS A 85 -5.02 15.12 -0.88
C LYS A 85 -6.42 14.49 -0.83
N VAL A 86 -6.92 13.97 -1.95
CA VAL A 86 -8.29 13.46 -2.08
C VAL A 86 -8.26 11.96 -2.26
N PHE A 87 -8.88 11.24 -1.33
CA PHE A 87 -9.04 9.79 -1.36
C PHE A 87 -10.43 9.41 -0.86
N ALA A 88 -10.96 8.30 -1.37
CA ALA A 88 -12.21 7.70 -0.90
C ALA A 88 -11.96 6.82 0.34
N PHE A 89 -10.76 6.28 0.48
CA PHE A 89 -10.35 5.47 1.63
C PHE A 89 -8.83 5.55 1.82
N PHE A 90 -8.38 5.59 3.07
CA PHE A 90 -6.97 5.49 3.46
C PHE A 90 -6.87 4.66 4.74
N LYS A 91 -5.94 3.70 4.78
CA LYS A 91 -5.62 2.95 6.00
C LYS A 91 -4.15 2.56 6.04
N GLY A 92 -3.48 2.85 7.16
CA GLY A 92 -2.22 2.20 7.52
C GLY A 92 -2.47 0.80 8.09
N LEU A 93 -1.73 -0.18 7.59
CA LEU A 93 -1.76 -1.57 8.03
C LEU A 93 -0.65 -1.76 9.07
N ASP A 94 -1.01 -1.54 10.33
CA ASP A 94 -0.11 -1.53 11.49
C ASP A 94 0.17 -2.91 12.09
N GLN A 95 -0.46 -3.96 11.55
CA GLN A 95 -0.34 -5.32 12.06
C GLN A 95 0.72 -6.14 11.32
N PRO A 96 1.31 -7.17 11.96
CA PRO A 96 2.03 -8.22 11.26
C PRO A 96 1.14 -8.93 10.24
N ALA A 97 1.71 -9.31 9.10
CA ALA A 97 1.03 -10.08 8.07
C ALA A 97 0.60 -11.44 8.63
N LYS A 98 -0.62 -11.88 8.30
CA LYS A 98 -1.11 -13.21 8.66
C LYS A 98 -0.96 -14.11 7.45
N ASN A 99 -0.13 -15.14 7.55
CA ASN A 99 0.22 -16.03 6.43
C ASN A 99 0.71 -15.26 5.18
N GLY A 100 1.52 -14.21 5.39
CA GLY A 100 2.03 -13.36 4.31
C GLY A 100 1.04 -12.33 3.75
N ILE A 101 -0.19 -12.28 4.27
CA ILE A 101 -1.24 -11.38 3.79
C ILE A 101 -1.44 -10.22 4.77
N LEU A 102 -1.45 -9.01 4.21
CA LEU A 102 -1.94 -7.79 4.85
C LEU A 102 -3.23 -7.36 4.17
N GLY A 103 -4.24 -6.96 4.92
CA GLY A 103 -5.49 -6.52 4.30
C GLY A 103 -6.45 -5.82 5.23
N VAL A 104 -7.44 -5.18 4.62
CA VAL A 104 -8.39 -4.28 5.27
C VAL A 104 -9.77 -4.44 4.66
N ASP A 105 -10.79 -4.36 5.51
CA ASP A 105 -12.19 -4.33 5.08
C ASP A 105 -12.62 -2.87 4.86
N ILE A 106 -13.29 -2.61 3.74
CA ILE A 106 -14.02 -1.36 3.49
C ILE A 106 -15.48 -1.65 3.78
N ASN A 107 -15.89 -1.45 5.03
CA ASN A 107 -17.18 -1.92 5.54
C ASN A 107 -18.38 -1.26 4.86
N ASP A 108 -18.31 0.04 4.59
CA ASP A 108 -19.40 0.80 3.96
C ASP A 108 -19.37 0.73 2.42
N GLY A 109 -18.40 -0.01 1.87
CA GLY A 109 -18.14 -0.05 0.43
C GLY A 109 -17.72 1.29 -0.16
N LEU A 110 -17.94 1.45 -1.46
CA LEU A 110 -17.65 2.68 -2.20
C LEU A 110 -18.88 3.12 -3.01
N PRO A 111 -19.08 4.42 -3.25
CA PRO A 111 -20.03 4.88 -4.26
C PRO A 111 -19.68 4.36 -5.66
N ALA A 112 -20.65 4.37 -6.58
CA ALA A 112 -20.39 4.02 -7.98
C ALA A 112 -19.36 4.96 -8.62
N GLY A 113 -18.48 4.37 -9.43
CA GLY A 113 -17.39 5.08 -10.12
C GLY A 113 -16.22 4.17 -10.46
N ASP A 114 -15.19 4.74 -11.09
CA ASP A 114 -13.92 4.05 -11.33
C ASP A 114 -12.91 4.46 -10.27
N TYR A 115 -12.15 3.51 -9.77
CA TYR A 115 -11.21 3.73 -8.67
C TYR A 115 -9.85 3.12 -8.99
N ARG A 116 -8.79 3.76 -8.47
CA ARG A 116 -7.48 3.12 -8.31
C ARG A 116 -7.28 2.75 -6.85
N ILE A 117 -6.74 1.57 -6.60
CA ILE A 117 -6.30 1.10 -5.29
C ILE A 117 -4.79 0.96 -5.39
N CYS A 118 -4.06 1.65 -4.52
CA CYS A 118 -2.60 1.60 -4.50
C CYS A 118 -2.08 1.29 -3.10
N THR A 119 -0.88 0.73 -3.04
CA THR A 119 -0.12 0.58 -1.79
C THR A 119 0.87 1.72 -1.58
N ILE A 120 1.25 1.95 -0.31
CA ILE A 120 2.47 2.69 0.05
C ILE A 120 3.21 1.86 1.10
N VAL A 121 4.29 1.21 0.72
CA VAL A 121 5.19 0.50 1.64
C VAL A 121 6.17 1.49 2.25
N SER A 122 6.21 1.50 3.58
CA SER A 122 6.99 2.42 4.38
C SER A 122 7.85 1.67 5.40
N SER A 123 9.00 2.24 5.73
CA SER A 123 9.78 1.80 6.89
C SER A 123 9.05 2.15 8.20
N PHE A 124 9.57 1.66 9.33
CA PHE A 124 8.97 1.83 10.66
C PHE A 124 8.45 3.25 10.96
N THR A 125 9.25 4.28 10.68
CA THR A 125 8.89 5.70 10.89
C THR A 125 8.49 6.39 9.60
N HIS A 126 7.69 5.71 8.77
CA HIS A 126 6.97 6.25 7.62
C HIS A 126 7.78 6.59 6.36
N GLN A 127 9.12 6.49 6.38
CA GLN A 127 9.94 6.78 5.19
C GLN A 127 9.56 5.84 4.05
N PRO A 128 9.46 6.32 2.79
CA PRO A 128 9.42 5.41 1.65
C PRO A 128 10.60 4.44 1.73
N VAL A 129 10.35 3.16 1.39
CA VAL A 129 11.41 2.16 1.45
C VAL A 129 12.55 2.49 0.50
N ILE A 130 13.78 2.40 1.00
CA ILE A 130 15.01 2.67 0.24
C ILE A 130 15.58 1.35 -0.26
N MET A 131 15.92 1.31 -1.55
CA MET A 131 16.27 0.09 -2.30
C MET A 131 17.69 0.22 -2.90
N PRO A 132 18.42 -0.89 -3.12
CA PRO A 132 19.86 -0.87 -3.41
C PRO A 132 20.26 -0.41 -4.80
N ILE A 133 19.35 -0.46 -5.77
CA ILE A 133 19.66 -0.16 -7.18
C ILE A 133 18.53 0.63 -7.85
N ALA A 134 18.87 1.41 -8.87
CA ALA A 134 17.90 2.19 -9.64
C ALA A 134 17.08 1.32 -10.61
N GLN A 135 17.71 0.36 -11.29
CA GLN A 135 17.07 -0.54 -12.25
C GLN A 135 16.38 -1.70 -11.52
N ARG A 136 15.11 -1.48 -11.13
CA ARG A 136 14.29 -2.45 -10.39
C ARG A 136 12.80 -2.22 -10.66
N GLY A 137 11.96 -3.17 -10.24
CA GLY A 137 10.51 -2.97 -10.17
C GLY A 137 10.11 -1.94 -9.12
N ALA A 138 8.89 -1.39 -9.24
CA ALA A 138 8.31 -0.57 -8.18
C ALA A 138 8.02 -1.43 -6.94
N GLN A 139 8.26 -0.88 -5.76
CA GLN A 139 7.96 -1.58 -4.50
C GLN A 139 6.45 -1.66 -4.18
N ASP A 140 5.66 -0.77 -4.80
CA ASP A 140 4.23 -0.58 -4.58
C ASP A 140 3.44 -1.11 -5.77
N ASP A 141 2.20 -1.51 -5.52
CA ASP A 141 1.25 -1.94 -6.54
C ASP A 141 0.07 -0.99 -6.66
N CYS A 142 -0.53 -0.94 -7.84
CA CYS A 142 -1.72 -0.16 -8.14
C CYS A 142 -2.64 -0.89 -9.13
N ILE A 143 -3.84 -1.25 -8.67
CA ILE A 143 -4.90 -1.83 -9.53
C ILE A 143 -6.01 -0.80 -9.79
N ARG A 144 -6.84 -1.07 -10.79
CA ARG A 144 -8.04 -0.30 -11.11
C ARG A 144 -9.27 -1.18 -11.00
N ILE A 145 -10.32 -0.66 -10.38
CA ILE A 145 -11.60 -1.36 -10.25
C ILE A 145 -12.77 -0.48 -10.67
N LYS A 146 -13.88 -1.13 -10.95
CA LYS A 146 -15.17 -0.52 -11.26
C LYS A 146 -16.12 -0.76 -10.10
N VAL A 147 -16.76 0.29 -9.60
CA VAL A 147 -17.84 0.18 -8.62
C VAL A 147 -19.14 0.52 -9.33
N ARG A 148 -20.13 -0.38 -9.28
CA ARG A 148 -21.39 -0.28 -10.03
C ARG A 148 -22.58 -0.63 -9.14
N ASN A 149 -23.75 -0.08 -9.48
CA ASN A 149 -25.02 -0.42 -8.82
C ASN A 149 -25.55 -1.78 -9.29
#